data_AF-B4WNU9-F1
#
_entry.id   AF-B4WNU9-F1
#
_cell.length_a   1.000
_cell.length_b   1.000
_cell.length_c   1.000
_cell.angle_alpha   90.00
_cell.angle_beta   90.00
_cell.angle_gamma   90.00
#
_symmetry.space_group_name_H-M   'P 1'
#
loop_
_entity.id
_entity.type
_entity.pdbx_description
1 polymer ?
#
loop_
_entity_poly.entity_id
_entity_poly.type
_entity_poly.pdbx_seq_one_letter_code
_entity_poly.pdbx_strand_id
1 'polypeptide(L)'
;MAKITINRPHKRNAFRPKTVFEMYDAFHDAREDTTIGVVLLTGMGPHTDGKYAFCSGGDQSVRRKAGYVGEDGIPRLNVLDLQKLIRSMPKVVIALVAGYAIGGGHVLHLVCDLSIAADNAIFGQTGPKVGSFDGGFGASYLARVVGQKKAREIWFLCRQYDAQQALDMGLVNTVVPINQLESEGIKWAQEILQKSPIAIRCLKSAFNADCDGQAGLQELAGNATLLYYLSEEGAEGKQAFLEKRQPDFKKFPWLP
;
A
#
# COMPACT_ATOMS: atom_id res chain seq x y z
N MET A 1 12.02 10.57 -3.84
CA MET A 1 11.24 9.32 -4.06
C MET A 1 12.06 8.15 -3.54
N ALA A 2 11.42 7.08 -3.08
CA ALA A 2 12.11 5.86 -2.60
C ALA A 2 11.73 4.65 -3.48
N LYS A 3 12.60 3.64 -3.55
CA LYS A 3 12.32 2.36 -4.24
C LYS A 3 12.61 1.20 -3.30
N ILE A 4 11.59 0.39 -3.03
CA ILE A 4 11.67 -0.83 -2.20
C ILE A 4 11.55 -2.03 -3.13
N THR A 5 12.53 -2.93 -3.08
CA THR A 5 12.60 -4.11 -3.97
C THR A 5 12.63 -5.40 -3.17
N ILE A 6 11.64 -6.27 -3.38
CA ILE A 6 11.65 -7.62 -2.79
C ILE A 6 12.70 -8.45 -3.50
N ASN A 7 13.76 -8.86 -2.79
CA ASN A 7 14.92 -9.52 -3.37
C ASN A 7 15.03 -11.00 -2.99
N ARG A 8 14.04 -11.81 -3.42
CA ARG A 8 14.07 -13.28 -3.29
C ARG A 8 13.64 -13.97 -4.59
N PRO A 9 14.30 -13.71 -5.73
CA PRO A 9 13.84 -14.18 -7.03
C PRO A 9 13.79 -15.71 -7.14
N HIS A 10 14.67 -16.42 -6.40
CA HIS A 10 14.69 -17.89 -6.24
C HIS A 10 13.42 -18.49 -5.63
N LYS A 11 12.54 -17.66 -5.04
CA LYS A 11 11.21 -18.05 -4.54
C LYS A 11 10.12 -17.19 -5.18
N ARG A 12 10.33 -16.66 -6.39
CA ARG A 12 9.41 -15.71 -7.06
C ARG A 12 9.04 -14.54 -6.14
N ASN A 13 10.02 -14.06 -5.38
CA ASN A 13 9.87 -12.96 -4.42
C ASN A 13 8.81 -13.24 -3.32
N ALA A 14 8.67 -14.51 -2.91
CA ALA A 14 7.88 -14.86 -1.73
C ALA A 14 8.44 -14.22 -0.45
N PHE A 15 7.57 -13.64 0.38
CA PHE A 15 7.97 -13.09 1.67
C PHE A 15 7.95 -14.16 2.76
N ARG A 16 9.01 -14.19 3.56
CA ARG A 16 9.06 -14.85 4.88
C ARG A 16 8.95 -13.76 5.97
N PRO A 17 8.77 -14.09 7.27
CA PRO A 17 8.64 -13.09 8.32
C PRO A 17 9.74 -12.02 8.32
N LYS A 18 11.00 -12.42 8.10
CA LYS A 18 12.14 -11.50 7.94
C LYS A 18 11.95 -10.51 6.78
N THR A 19 11.49 -10.97 5.63
CA THR A 19 11.21 -10.11 4.47
C THR A 19 10.13 -9.09 4.79
N VAL A 20 9.09 -9.49 5.54
CA VAL A 20 8.03 -8.56 5.96
C VAL A 20 8.57 -7.51 6.94
N PHE A 21 9.43 -7.89 7.89
CA PHE A 21 10.08 -6.93 8.79
C PHE A 21 10.97 -5.94 8.05
N GLU A 22 11.82 -6.41 7.13
CA GLU A 22 12.69 -5.54 6.31
C GLU A 22 11.88 -4.59 5.43
N MET A 23 10.78 -5.05 4.83
CA MET A 23 9.86 -4.17 4.09
C MET A 23 9.20 -3.15 5.02
N TYR A 24 8.71 -3.58 6.18
CA TYR A 24 8.07 -2.69 7.15
C TYR A 24 9.05 -1.58 7.58
N ASP A 25 10.29 -1.95 7.91
CA ASP A 25 11.35 -1.02 8.28
C ASP A 25 11.64 -0.02 7.15
N ALA A 26 11.78 -0.49 5.90
CA ALA A 26 12.01 0.39 4.75
C ALA A 26 10.83 1.34 4.46
N PHE A 27 9.58 0.88 4.64
CA PHE A 27 8.40 1.75 4.51
C PHE A 27 8.30 2.75 5.66
N HIS A 28 8.72 2.36 6.86
CA HIS A 28 8.78 3.25 8.02
C HIS A 28 9.85 4.33 7.82
N ASP A 29 11.05 3.96 7.38
CA ASP A 29 12.11 4.90 7.00
C ASP A 29 11.62 5.91 5.94
N ALA A 30 11.01 5.42 4.86
CA ALA A 30 10.44 6.28 3.81
C ALA A 30 9.30 7.19 4.28
N ARG A 31 8.57 6.79 5.33
CA ARG A 31 7.53 7.62 5.95
C ARG A 31 8.14 8.77 6.74
N GLU A 32 9.19 8.50 7.50
CA GLU A 32 9.86 9.47 8.38
C GLU A 32 10.79 10.43 7.60
N ASP A 33 11.27 10.03 6.42
CA ASP A 33 12.00 10.93 5.54
C ASP A 33 11.06 12.00 4.93
N THR A 34 11.29 13.25 5.32
CA THR A 34 10.50 14.41 4.87
C THR A 34 10.76 14.79 3.40
N THR A 35 11.84 14.28 2.79
CA THR A 35 12.18 14.50 1.37
C THR A 35 11.50 13.50 0.42
N ILE A 36 10.92 12.42 0.95
CA ILE A 36 10.22 11.40 0.18
C ILE A 36 8.73 11.73 0.10
N GLY A 37 8.15 11.78 -1.11
CA GLY A 37 6.70 11.92 -1.32
C GLY A 37 6.03 10.69 -1.94
N VAL A 38 6.82 9.83 -2.58
CA VAL A 38 6.35 8.64 -3.32
C VAL A 38 7.30 7.47 -3.09
N VAL A 39 6.74 6.27 -2.91
CA VAL A 39 7.45 4.99 -2.79
C VAL A 39 7.09 4.08 -3.96
N LEU A 40 8.08 3.57 -4.66
CA LEU A 40 7.92 2.54 -5.69
C LEU A 40 8.18 1.17 -5.05
N LEU A 41 7.21 0.27 -5.06
CA LEU A 41 7.37 -1.12 -4.60
C LEU A 41 7.48 -2.03 -5.81
N THR A 42 8.52 -2.88 -5.86
CA THR A 42 8.69 -3.84 -6.95
C THR A 42 9.37 -5.14 -6.49
N GLY A 43 9.52 -6.10 -7.39
CA GLY A 43 10.22 -7.36 -7.17
C GLY A 43 11.49 -7.45 -8.02
N MET A 44 12.55 -8.03 -7.45
CA MET A 44 13.78 -8.29 -8.17
C MET A 44 13.53 -9.27 -9.33
N GLY A 45 14.03 -8.94 -10.52
CA GLY A 45 13.92 -9.79 -11.70
C GLY A 45 14.70 -9.25 -12.90
N PRO A 46 14.87 -10.05 -13.96
CA PRO A 46 14.43 -11.45 -14.06
C PRO A 46 15.25 -12.36 -13.14
N HIS A 47 14.69 -13.52 -12.78
CA HIS A 47 15.47 -14.58 -12.16
C HIS A 47 16.36 -15.29 -13.22
N THR A 48 17.23 -16.20 -12.78
CA THR A 48 18.15 -16.95 -13.66
C THR A 48 17.43 -17.83 -14.69
N ASP A 49 16.14 -18.10 -14.47
CA ASP A 49 15.25 -18.81 -15.40
C ASP A 49 14.49 -17.86 -16.36
N GLY A 50 14.85 -16.58 -16.39
CA GLY A 50 14.25 -15.56 -17.24
C GLY A 50 12.86 -15.09 -16.79
N LYS A 51 12.32 -15.58 -15.67
CA LYS A 51 10.99 -15.18 -15.19
C LYS A 51 11.06 -13.98 -14.26
N TYR A 52 10.09 -13.09 -14.40
CA TYR A 52 9.86 -11.95 -13.50
C TYR A 52 8.83 -12.33 -12.44
N ALA A 53 8.94 -11.71 -11.27
CA ALA A 53 7.91 -11.77 -10.24
C ALA A 53 7.92 -10.48 -9.43
N PHE A 54 6.75 -9.89 -9.22
CA PHE A 54 6.57 -8.87 -8.21
C PHE A 54 6.66 -9.52 -6.82
N CYS A 55 5.74 -10.45 -6.55
CA CYS A 55 5.70 -11.21 -5.31
C CYS A 55 4.74 -12.40 -5.44
N SER A 56 5.13 -13.58 -4.99
CA SER A 56 4.27 -14.76 -4.96
C SER A 56 3.56 -15.00 -3.62
N GLY A 57 3.56 -14.02 -2.72
CA GLY A 57 2.93 -14.11 -1.40
C GLY A 57 3.79 -14.76 -0.33
N GLY A 58 3.13 -15.35 0.68
CA GLY A 58 3.84 -15.96 1.81
C GLY A 58 4.60 -17.21 1.39
N ASP A 59 5.86 -17.30 1.83
CA ASP A 59 6.74 -18.42 1.56
C ASP A 59 6.22 -19.69 2.26
N GLN A 60 5.57 -20.58 1.48
CA GLN A 60 4.96 -21.78 2.02
C GLN A 60 5.98 -22.73 2.69
N SER A 61 7.27 -22.64 2.36
CA SER A 61 8.30 -23.49 2.98
C SER A 61 8.50 -23.23 4.48
N VAL A 62 8.12 -22.04 4.95
CA VAL A 62 8.18 -21.64 6.38
C VAL A 62 6.81 -21.55 7.05
N ARG A 63 5.73 -21.93 6.34
CA ARG A 63 4.39 -22.00 6.92
C ARG A 63 4.28 -23.21 7.85
N ARG A 64 3.77 -23.01 9.05
CA ARG A 64 3.52 -24.03 10.08
C ARG A 64 2.15 -23.80 10.72
N LYS A 65 1.89 -24.44 11.87
CA LYS A 65 0.69 -24.19 12.67
C LYS A 65 0.59 -22.70 13.01
N ALA A 66 -0.60 -22.13 12.79
CA ALA A 66 -0.96 -20.75 13.13
C ALA A 66 -0.22 -19.60 12.37
N GLY A 67 0.67 -19.87 11.41
CA GLY A 67 1.28 -18.79 10.61
C GLY A 67 2.60 -19.16 9.92
N TYR A 68 3.35 -18.13 9.54
CA TYR A 68 4.69 -18.24 8.98
C TYR A 68 5.71 -18.09 10.11
N VAL A 69 6.63 -19.05 10.23
CA VAL A 69 7.60 -19.11 11.35
C VAL A 69 8.95 -18.54 10.91
N GLY A 70 9.45 -17.57 11.68
CA GLY A 70 10.76 -16.96 11.49
C GLY A 70 11.87 -17.72 12.20
N GLU A 71 13.05 -17.08 12.29
CA GLU A 71 14.21 -17.62 13.02
C GLU A 71 13.96 -17.72 14.54
N ASP A 72 13.04 -16.90 15.07
CA ASP A 72 12.63 -16.85 16.47
C ASP A 72 11.61 -17.93 16.88
N GLY A 73 11.16 -18.76 15.93
CA GLY A 73 10.18 -19.82 16.18
C GLY A 73 8.73 -19.34 16.35
N ILE A 74 8.46 -18.03 16.25
CA ILE A 74 7.13 -17.46 16.49
C ILE A 74 6.31 -17.49 15.18
N PRO A 75 5.10 -18.07 15.17
CA PRO A 75 4.22 -18.01 14.02
C PRO A 75 3.63 -16.60 13.84
N ARG A 76 3.70 -16.06 12.62
CA ARG A 76 3.29 -14.68 12.31
C ARG A 76 2.37 -14.60 11.09
N LEU A 77 1.55 -13.54 11.09
CA LEU A 77 0.82 -13.00 9.94
C LEU A 77 1.15 -11.50 9.79
N ASN A 78 2.39 -11.11 10.06
CA ASN A 78 2.85 -9.71 10.11
C ASN A 78 2.75 -8.95 8.78
N VAL A 79 2.44 -9.64 7.67
CA VAL A 79 2.11 -8.94 6.42
C VAL A 79 0.86 -8.07 6.57
N LEU A 80 -0.03 -8.39 7.52
CA LEU A 80 -1.18 -7.54 7.86
C LEU A 80 -0.75 -6.18 8.43
N ASP A 81 0.34 -6.13 9.19
CA ASP A 81 0.89 -4.88 9.71
C ASP A 81 1.52 -4.04 8.58
N LEU A 82 2.21 -4.71 7.64
CA LEU A 82 2.75 -4.07 6.44
C LEU A 82 1.63 -3.52 5.55
N GLN A 83 0.53 -4.27 5.35
CA GLN A 83 -0.64 -3.78 4.60
C GLN A 83 -1.20 -2.49 5.20
N LYS A 84 -1.35 -2.44 6.53
CA LYS A 84 -1.79 -1.22 7.24
C LYS A 84 -0.80 -0.07 7.08
N LEU A 85 0.50 -0.32 7.20
CA LEU A 85 1.52 0.72 7.04
C LEU A 85 1.48 1.35 5.64
N ILE A 86 1.45 0.53 4.59
CA ILE A 86 1.36 1.00 3.19
C ILE A 86 0.10 1.85 2.99
N ARG A 87 -1.03 1.36 3.52
CA ARG A 87 -2.34 2.01 3.39
C ARG A 87 -2.44 3.36 4.12
N SER A 88 -1.89 3.45 5.33
CA SER A 88 -2.08 4.61 6.21
C SER A 88 -0.93 5.62 6.17
N MET A 89 0.23 5.30 5.56
CA MET A 89 1.32 6.28 5.46
C MET A 89 0.91 7.48 4.58
N PRO A 90 1.30 8.73 4.93
CA PRO A 90 0.89 9.95 4.22
C PRO A 90 1.71 10.21 2.94
N LYS A 91 2.15 9.15 2.27
CA LYS A 91 2.94 9.15 1.03
C LYS A 91 2.26 8.23 0.02
N VAL A 92 2.38 8.52 -1.27
CA VAL A 92 1.82 7.64 -2.30
C VAL A 92 2.72 6.42 -2.50
N VAL A 93 2.14 5.24 -2.58
CA VAL A 93 2.83 3.98 -2.87
C VAL A 93 2.35 3.44 -4.22
N ILE A 94 3.29 3.20 -5.12
CA ILE A 94 3.01 2.67 -6.47
C ILE A 94 3.63 1.27 -6.57
N ALA A 95 2.81 0.25 -6.86
CA ALA A 95 3.30 -1.07 -7.21
C ALA A 95 3.73 -1.10 -8.68
N LEU A 96 4.99 -1.47 -8.94
CA LEU A 96 5.52 -1.74 -10.27
C LEU A 96 5.58 -3.24 -10.48
N VAL A 97 4.58 -3.77 -11.20
CA VAL A 97 4.35 -5.21 -11.31
C VAL A 97 4.95 -5.75 -12.61
N ALA A 98 6.09 -6.41 -12.50
CA ALA A 98 6.66 -7.26 -13.55
C ALA A 98 6.43 -8.74 -13.24
N GLY A 99 5.87 -9.49 -14.18
CA GLY A 99 5.55 -10.91 -13.98
C GLY A 99 4.55 -11.16 -12.86
N TYR A 100 4.80 -12.18 -12.04
CA TYR A 100 3.82 -12.71 -11.08
C TYR A 100 3.56 -11.80 -9.85
N ALA A 101 2.32 -11.35 -9.68
CA ALA A 101 1.75 -10.84 -8.43
C ALA A 101 0.64 -11.80 -7.95
N ILE A 102 1.01 -12.76 -7.10
CA ILE A 102 0.17 -13.93 -6.77
C ILE A 102 -0.06 -14.05 -5.27
N GLY A 103 -1.29 -14.41 -4.87
CA GLY A 103 -1.65 -14.69 -3.47
C GLY A 103 -1.44 -13.47 -2.56
N GLY A 104 -0.65 -13.61 -1.49
CA GLY A 104 -0.29 -12.46 -0.65
C GLY A 104 0.41 -11.33 -1.42
N GLY A 105 1.15 -11.65 -2.48
CA GLY A 105 1.76 -10.65 -3.37
C GLY A 105 0.72 -9.95 -4.27
N HIS A 106 -0.38 -10.63 -4.57
CA HIS A 106 -1.53 -10.01 -5.21
C HIS A 106 -2.19 -8.97 -4.28
N VAL A 107 -2.32 -9.29 -2.99
CA VAL A 107 -2.86 -8.33 -2.02
C VAL A 107 -1.90 -7.14 -1.78
N LEU A 108 -0.59 -7.37 -1.82
CA LEU A 108 0.39 -6.28 -1.67
C LEU A 108 0.29 -5.23 -2.79
N HIS A 109 0.12 -5.63 -4.05
CA HIS A 109 -0.10 -4.63 -5.12
C HIS A 109 -1.45 -3.91 -4.91
N LEU A 110 -2.48 -4.65 -4.51
CA LEU A 110 -3.83 -4.12 -4.32
C LEU A 110 -3.89 -3.03 -3.24
N VAL A 111 -3.13 -3.15 -2.15
CA VAL A 111 -3.12 -2.14 -1.07
C VAL A 111 -2.19 -0.96 -1.33
N CYS A 112 -1.36 -1.02 -2.37
CA CYS A 112 -0.69 0.19 -2.87
C CYS A 112 -1.75 1.15 -3.43
N ASP A 113 -1.46 2.45 -3.42
CA ASP A 113 -2.41 3.45 -3.91
C ASP A 113 -2.65 3.31 -5.42
N LEU A 114 -1.60 2.94 -6.16
CA LEU A 114 -1.60 2.77 -7.62
C LEU A 114 -0.79 1.53 -8.02
N SER A 115 -1.15 0.93 -9.15
CA SER A 115 -0.46 -0.19 -9.78
C SER A 115 -0.17 0.09 -11.25
N ILE A 116 1.11 0.03 -11.61
CA ILE A 116 1.60 0.06 -13.00
C ILE A 116 2.06 -1.36 -13.33
N ALA A 117 1.50 -1.94 -14.38
CA ALA A 117 1.83 -3.29 -14.81
C ALA A 117 2.75 -3.27 -16.04
N ALA A 118 3.74 -4.15 -16.06
CA ALA A 118 4.39 -4.52 -17.31
C ALA A 118 3.43 -5.39 -18.15
N ASP A 119 3.59 -5.38 -19.47
CA ASP A 119 2.90 -6.26 -20.41
C ASP A 119 3.02 -7.76 -20.07
N ASN A 120 4.10 -8.16 -19.40
CA ASN A 120 4.33 -9.52 -18.93
C ASN A 120 3.72 -9.84 -17.55
N ALA A 121 2.98 -8.92 -16.93
CA ALA A 121 2.43 -9.10 -15.60
C ALA A 121 1.32 -10.16 -15.56
N ILE A 122 1.28 -10.90 -14.45
CA ILE A 122 0.30 -11.97 -14.20
C ILE A 122 -0.24 -11.84 -12.78
N PHE A 123 -1.55 -11.71 -12.66
CA PHE A 123 -2.28 -11.47 -11.42
C PHE A 123 -3.14 -12.66 -11.03
N GLY A 124 -3.33 -12.89 -9.73
CA GLY A 124 -4.30 -13.88 -9.28
C GLY A 124 -4.18 -14.27 -7.82
N GLN A 125 -5.27 -14.81 -7.30
CA GLN A 125 -5.31 -15.39 -5.95
C GLN A 125 -5.13 -16.91 -6.02
N THR A 126 -4.57 -17.49 -4.95
CA THR A 126 -4.36 -18.94 -4.84
C THR A 126 -4.87 -19.52 -3.53
N GLY A 127 -5.38 -18.67 -2.62
CA GLY A 127 -5.73 -19.05 -1.25
C GLY A 127 -6.48 -20.37 -1.15
N PRO A 128 -7.70 -20.49 -1.73
CA PRO A 128 -8.47 -21.73 -1.69
C PRO A 128 -7.72 -22.96 -2.21
N LYS A 129 -6.85 -22.81 -3.21
CA LYS A 129 -6.01 -23.89 -3.76
C LYS A 129 -4.90 -24.34 -2.81
N VAL A 130 -4.39 -23.45 -1.95
CA VAL A 130 -3.25 -23.71 -1.03
C VAL A 130 -3.66 -23.67 0.46
N GLY A 131 -4.96 -23.79 0.74
CA GLY A 131 -5.50 -23.79 2.09
C GLY A 131 -5.30 -22.48 2.84
N SER A 132 -5.53 -21.33 2.20
CA SER A 132 -5.40 -19.99 2.76
C SER A 132 -6.49 -19.05 2.24
N PHE A 133 -6.61 -17.86 2.79
CA PHE A 133 -7.45 -16.77 2.28
C PHE A 133 -6.99 -15.46 2.92
N ASP A 134 -7.28 -14.34 2.27
CA ASP A 134 -7.21 -13.00 2.86
C ASP A 134 -8.61 -12.38 2.77
N GLY A 135 -9.33 -12.42 3.89
CA GLY A 135 -10.69 -11.89 4.01
C GLY A 135 -10.77 -10.42 4.38
N GLY A 136 -9.62 -9.75 4.56
CA GLY A 136 -9.51 -8.32 4.84
C GLY A 136 -9.46 -7.54 3.53
N PHE A 137 -8.41 -6.73 3.38
CA PHE A 137 -8.19 -5.96 2.14
C PHE A 137 -8.11 -6.85 0.90
N GLY A 138 -7.63 -8.10 1.04
CA GLY A 138 -7.58 -9.04 -0.06
C GLY A 138 -8.96 -9.33 -0.69
N ALA A 139 -10.05 -9.22 0.07
CA ALA A 139 -11.41 -9.46 -0.39
C ALA A 139 -12.26 -8.19 -0.49
N SER A 140 -12.39 -7.43 0.62
CA SER A 140 -13.29 -6.26 0.67
C SER A 140 -12.78 -5.12 -0.20
N TYR A 141 -11.49 -4.79 -0.11
CA TYR A 141 -10.88 -3.72 -0.90
C TYR A 141 -10.74 -4.13 -2.37
N LEU A 142 -10.45 -5.41 -2.66
CA LEU A 142 -10.51 -5.92 -4.04
C LEU A 142 -11.88 -5.66 -4.68
N ALA A 143 -12.96 -5.87 -3.94
CA ALA A 143 -14.31 -5.61 -4.42
C ALA A 143 -14.62 -4.11 -4.61
N ARG A 144 -13.93 -3.20 -3.90
CA ARG A 144 -14.01 -1.75 -4.15
C ARG A 144 -13.30 -1.35 -5.46
N VAL A 145 -12.32 -2.13 -5.89
CA VAL A 145 -11.54 -1.89 -7.11
C VAL A 145 -12.22 -2.50 -8.34
N VAL A 146 -12.49 -3.81 -8.34
CA VAL A 146 -12.99 -4.54 -9.53
C VAL A 146 -14.48 -4.90 -9.47
N GLY A 147 -15.17 -4.49 -8.41
CA GLY A 147 -16.56 -4.87 -8.16
C GLY A 147 -16.73 -6.31 -7.63
N GLN A 148 -17.91 -6.58 -7.07
CA GLN A 148 -18.20 -7.85 -6.38
C GLN A 148 -18.08 -9.09 -7.26
N LYS A 149 -18.49 -9.01 -8.54
CA LYS A 149 -18.49 -10.17 -9.45
C LYS A 149 -17.06 -10.62 -9.76
N LYS A 150 -16.20 -9.71 -10.20
CA LYS A 150 -14.79 -10.03 -10.51
C LYS A 150 -14.00 -10.41 -9.25
N ALA A 151 -14.19 -9.71 -8.13
CA ALA A 151 -13.49 -10.04 -6.89
C ALA A 151 -13.77 -11.49 -6.45
N ARG A 152 -15.02 -11.93 -6.50
CA ARG A 152 -15.41 -13.32 -6.19
C ARG A 152 -14.87 -14.31 -7.21
N GLU A 153 -14.91 -13.98 -8.49
CA GLU A 153 -14.32 -14.82 -9.56
C GLU A 153 -12.81 -15.06 -9.33
N ILE A 154 -12.06 -14.00 -9.04
CA ILE A 154 -10.61 -14.05 -8.76
C ILE A 154 -10.33 -15.01 -7.58
N TRP A 155 -11.06 -14.88 -6.47
CA TRP A 155 -10.84 -15.71 -5.29
C TRP A 155 -11.33 -17.14 -5.46
N PHE A 156 -12.53 -17.34 -5.99
CA PHE A 156 -13.15 -18.67 -6.02
C PHE A 156 -12.51 -19.58 -7.07
N LEU A 157 -12.15 -19.03 -8.24
CA LEU A 157 -11.61 -19.83 -9.33
C LEU A 157 -10.07 -19.89 -9.31
N CYS A 158 -9.40 -19.00 -8.56
CA CYS A 158 -7.94 -18.95 -8.48
C CYS A 158 -7.24 -18.94 -9.85
N ARG A 159 -7.89 -18.33 -10.86
CA ARG A 159 -7.34 -18.16 -12.21
C ARG A 159 -6.26 -17.07 -12.21
N GLN A 160 -5.45 -17.12 -13.26
CA GLN A 160 -4.47 -16.08 -13.55
C GLN A 160 -5.04 -15.15 -14.62
N TYR A 161 -4.72 -13.86 -14.48
CA TYR A 161 -5.14 -12.80 -15.39
C TYR A 161 -3.90 -12.06 -15.89
N ASP A 162 -3.83 -11.80 -17.19
CA ASP A 162 -2.74 -11.01 -17.76
C ASP A 162 -2.89 -9.51 -17.46
N ALA A 163 -1.91 -8.72 -17.86
CA ALA A 163 -1.88 -7.27 -17.64
C ALA A 163 -3.06 -6.54 -18.28
N GLN A 164 -3.48 -6.94 -19.47
CA GLN A 164 -4.59 -6.31 -20.18
C GLN A 164 -5.93 -6.63 -19.50
N GLN A 165 -6.15 -7.88 -19.13
CA GLN A 165 -7.33 -8.29 -18.37
C GLN A 165 -7.40 -7.56 -17.02
N ALA A 166 -6.26 -7.35 -16.36
CA ALA A 166 -6.18 -6.58 -15.14
C ALA A 166 -6.56 -5.10 -15.37
N LEU A 167 -6.11 -4.50 -16.48
CA LEU A 167 -6.47 -3.13 -16.86
C LEU A 167 -7.98 -3.02 -17.15
N ASP A 168 -8.51 -3.93 -17.97
CA ASP A 168 -9.91 -3.93 -18.39
C ASP A 168 -10.89 -4.09 -17.21
N MET A 169 -10.48 -4.78 -16.15
CA MET A 169 -11.30 -4.94 -14.94
C MET A 169 -11.08 -3.84 -13.88
N GLY A 170 -10.21 -2.86 -14.16
CA GLY A 170 -9.89 -1.76 -13.24
C GLY A 170 -8.91 -2.12 -12.11
N LEU A 171 -8.23 -3.27 -12.20
CA LEU A 171 -7.29 -3.74 -11.16
C LEU A 171 -5.94 -3.02 -11.21
N VAL A 172 -5.53 -2.53 -12.38
CA VAL A 172 -4.29 -1.76 -12.57
C VAL A 172 -4.60 -0.47 -13.31
N ASN A 173 -3.76 0.55 -13.11
CA ASN A 173 -4.00 1.89 -13.63
C ASN A 173 -3.49 2.05 -15.08
N THR A 174 -2.40 1.38 -15.43
CA THR A 174 -1.84 1.39 -16.79
C THR A 174 -0.98 0.16 -17.04
N VAL A 175 -0.78 -0.16 -18.32
CA VAL A 175 0.09 -1.24 -18.79
C VAL A 175 1.14 -0.65 -19.73
N VAL A 176 2.41 -1.00 -19.50
CA VAL A 176 3.55 -0.56 -20.33
C VAL A 176 4.45 -1.73 -20.69
N PRO A 177 5.29 -1.64 -21.74
CA PRO A 177 6.31 -2.65 -22.00
C PRO A 177 7.22 -2.88 -20.78
N ILE A 178 7.63 -4.12 -20.53
CA ILE A 178 8.49 -4.46 -19.37
C ILE A 178 9.74 -3.58 -19.23
N ASN A 179 10.37 -3.20 -20.35
CA ASN A 179 11.56 -2.34 -20.35
C ASN A 179 11.27 -0.86 -20.04
N GLN A 180 9.99 -0.46 -19.96
CA GLN A 180 9.55 0.90 -19.64
C GLN A 180 8.90 0.99 -18.24
N LEU A 181 8.74 -0.14 -17.54
CA LEU A 181 8.01 -0.20 -16.26
C LEU A 181 8.58 0.78 -15.22
N GLU A 182 9.90 0.77 -15.01
CA GLU A 182 10.54 1.65 -14.02
C GLU A 182 10.46 3.13 -14.44
N SER A 183 10.69 3.44 -15.72
CA SER A 183 10.60 4.81 -16.23
C SER A 183 9.19 5.38 -16.10
N GLU A 184 8.14 4.59 -16.34
CA GLU A 184 6.76 5.04 -16.17
C GLU A 184 6.44 5.28 -14.68
N GLY A 185 6.92 4.39 -13.79
CA GLY A 185 6.82 4.59 -12.34
C GLY A 185 7.49 5.88 -11.86
N ILE A 186 8.70 6.16 -12.36
CA ILE A 186 9.42 7.41 -12.06
C ILE A 186 8.65 8.63 -12.56
N LYS A 187 8.11 8.57 -13.78
CA LYS A 187 7.31 9.65 -14.37
C LYS A 187 6.08 9.96 -13.51
N TRP A 188 5.30 8.95 -13.14
CA TRP A 188 4.12 9.12 -12.27
C TRP A 188 4.52 9.68 -10.91
N ALA A 189 5.62 9.18 -10.32
CA ALA A 189 6.13 9.70 -9.08
C ALA A 189 6.51 11.19 -9.20
N GLN A 190 7.16 11.61 -10.28
CA GLN A 190 7.52 13.01 -10.53
C GLN A 190 6.28 13.90 -10.69
N GLU A 191 5.25 13.43 -11.39
CA GLU A 191 3.99 14.18 -11.51
C GLU A 191 3.33 14.40 -10.15
N ILE A 192 3.34 13.40 -9.27
CA ILE A 192 2.80 13.49 -7.91
C ILE A 192 3.66 14.43 -7.04
N LEU A 193 4.99 14.38 -7.18
CA LEU A 193 5.93 15.22 -6.42
C LEU A 193 5.83 16.71 -6.75
N GLN A 194 5.18 17.07 -7.86
CA GLN A 194 4.85 18.47 -8.20
C GLN A 194 3.57 18.98 -7.52
N LYS A 195 2.87 18.15 -6.73
CA LYS A 195 1.60 18.50 -6.07
C LYS A 195 1.82 18.88 -4.61
N SER A 196 0.83 19.57 -4.02
CA SER A 196 0.85 19.94 -2.59
C SER A 196 0.89 18.70 -1.70
N PRO A 197 1.91 18.52 -0.83
CA PRO A 197 1.98 17.38 0.08
C PRO A 197 0.78 17.28 1.03
N ILE A 198 0.25 18.42 1.48
CA ILE A 198 -0.95 18.48 2.32
C ILE A 198 -2.18 17.99 1.55
N ALA A 199 -2.36 18.42 0.30
CA ALA A 199 -3.49 17.96 -0.51
C ALA A 199 -3.44 16.44 -0.73
N ILE A 200 -2.27 15.90 -1.08
CA ILE A 200 -2.08 14.46 -1.30
C ILE A 200 -2.42 13.64 -0.05
N ARG A 201 -1.88 13.99 1.11
CA ARG A 201 -2.16 13.24 2.36
C ARG A 201 -3.62 13.32 2.79
N CYS A 202 -4.27 14.48 2.61
CA CYS A 202 -5.69 14.65 2.91
C CYS A 202 -6.54 13.77 1.99
N LEU A 203 -6.28 13.79 0.68
CA LEU A 203 -6.98 12.95 -0.29
C LEU A 203 -6.81 11.45 0.02
N LYS A 204 -5.57 11.01 0.30
CA LYS A 204 -5.32 9.60 0.69
C LYS A 204 -6.15 9.19 1.91
N SER A 205 -6.15 10.00 2.98
CA SER A 205 -6.98 9.72 4.17
C SER A 205 -8.48 9.76 3.89
N ALA A 206 -8.94 10.59 2.96
CA ALA A 206 -10.35 10.65 2.56
C ALA A 206 -10.78 9.37 1.81
N PHE A 207 -9.93 8.84 0.91
CA PHE A 207 -10.19 7.54 0.27
C PHE A 207 -10.23 6.39 1.29
N ASN A 208 -9.32 6.39 2.27
CA ASN A 208 -9.34 5.41 3.34
C ASN A 208 -10.60 5.52 4.21
N ALA A 209 -11.11 6.74 4.46
CA ALA A 209 -12.32 6.98 5.26
C ALA A 209 -13.60 6.33 4.69
N ASP A 210 -13.70 6.18 3.37
CA ASP A 210 -14.81 5.47 2.72
C ASP A 210 -14.79 3.93 2.94
N CYS A 211 -13.64 3.41 3.35
CA CYS A 211 -13.42 1.96 3.54
C CYS A 211 -13.29 1.57 5.01
N ASP A 212 -12.63 2.39 5.82
CA ASP A 212 -12.04 1.97 7.09
C ASP A 212 -12.79 2.50 8.33
N GLY A 213 -13.97 3.09 8.13
CA GLY A 213 -14.83 3.58 9.20
C GLY A 213 -14.07 4.50 10.17
N GLN A 214 -14.11 4.19 11.47
CA GLN A 214 -13.45 5.01 12.49
C GLN A 214 -11.93 5.12 12.31
N ALA A 215 -11.25 4.10 11.76
CA ALA A 215 -9.82 4.18 11.50
C ALA A 215 -9.51 5.18 10.37
N GLY A 216 -10.30 5.19 9.30
CA GLY A 216 -10.15 6.20 8.25
C GLY A 216 -10.55 7.61 8.72
N LEU A 217 -11.57 7.74 9.60
CA LEU A 217 -11.89 9.00 10.26
C LEU A 217 -10.73 9.49 11.14
N GLN A 218 -10.02 8.60 11.82
CA GLN A 218 -8.84 8.95 12.61
C GLN A 218 -7.74 9.60 11.75
N GLU A 219 -7.48 9.06 10.55
CA GLU A 219 -6.52 9.63 9.62
C GLU A 219 -6.99 10.99 9.08
N LEU A 220 -8.24 11.09 8.64
CA LEU A 220 -8.80 12.29 8.06
C LEU A 220 -8.90 13.43 9.09
N ALA A 221 -9.47 13.16 10.26
CA ALA A 221 -9.57 14.12 11.35
C ALA A 221 -8.19 14.45 11.92
N GLY A 222 -7.24 13.50 11.92
CA GLY A 222 -5.85 13.76 12.26
C GLY A 222 -5.21 14.82 11.36
N ASN A 223 -5.49 14.78 10.05
CA ASN A 223 -5.06 15.83 9.11
C ASN A 223 -5.77 17.16 9.35
N ALA A 224 -7.07 17.16 9.70
CA ALA A 224 -7.78 18.38 10.08
C ALA A 224 -7.18 19.04 11.34
N THR A 225 -6.82 18.24 12.36
CA THR A 225 -6.10 18.71 13.55
C THR A 225 -4.73 19.29 13.19
N LEU A 226 -3.98 18.62 12.30
CA LEU A 226 -2.70 19.13 11.81
C LEU A 226 -2.86 20.52 11.17
N LEU A 227 -3.88 20.71 10.33
CA LEU A 227 -4.16 22.00 9.70
C LEU A 227 -4.60 23.05 10.72
N TYR A 228 -5.46 22.68 11.67
CA TYR A 228 -5.88 23.58 12.74
C TYR A 228 -4.70 24.06 13.59
N TYR A 229 -3.68 23.23 13.83
CA TYR A 229 -2.46 23.61 14.56
C TYR A 229 -1.58 24.63 13.82
N LEU A 230 -1.80 24.86 12.53
CA LEU A 230 -1.13 25.93 11.78
C LEU A 230 -1.84 27.29 11.90
N SER A 231 -3.03 27.34 12.52
CA SER A 231 -3.84 28.56 12.65
C SER A 231 -3.47 29.40 13.86
N GLU A 232 -3.71 30.71 13.76
CA GLU A 232 -3.59 31.63 14.90
C GLU A 232 -4.58 31.32 16.03
N GLU A 233 -5.77 30.80 15.70
CA GLU A 233 -6.78 30.39 16.67
C GLU A 233 -6.30 29.22 17.53
N GLY A 234 -5.74 28.19 16.89
CA GLY A 234 -5.11 27.08 17.61
C GLY A 234 -3.92 27.54 18.47
N ALA A 235 -3.12 28.48 17.96
CA ALA A 235 -1.98 29.04 18.69
C ALA A 235 -2.39 29.83 19.94
N GLU A 236 -3.49 30.57 19.90
CA GLU A 236 -4.04 31.32 21.03
C GLU A 236 -4.40 30.38 22.19
N GLY A 237 -5.11 29.28 21.92
CA GLY A 237 -5.46 28.29 22.94
C GLY A 237 -4.23 27.68 23.62
N LYS A 238 -3.20 27.31 22.83
CA LYS A 238 -1.93 26.81 23.34
C LYS A 238 -1.23 27.84 24.24
N GLN A 239 -1.13 29.08 23.77
CA GLN A 239 -0.40 30.14 24.48
C GLN A 239 -1.09 30.50 25.80
N ALA A 240 -2.41 30.64 25.79
CA ALA A 240 -3.20 30.93 26.98
C ALA A 240 -3.01 29.88 28.08
N PHE A 241 -2.97 28.59 27.71
CA PHE A 241 -2.68 27.50 28.65
C PHE A 241 -1.29 27.61 29.29
N LEU A 242 -0.24 27.85 28.48
CA LEU A 242 1.13 28.00 28.98
C LEU A 242 1.28 29.24 29.89
N GLU A 243 0.60 30.33 29.55
CA GLU A 243 0.59 31.58 30.30
C GLU A 243 -0.39 31.57 31.48
N LYS A 244 -1.16 30.48 31.67
CA LYS A 244 -2.20 30.34 32.72
C LYS A 244 -3.23 31.47 32.72
N ARG A 245 -3.59 31.95 31.53
CA ARG A 245 -4.66 32.94 31.32
C ARG A 245 -5.84 32.29 30.59
N GLN A 246 -6.99 32.97 30.63
CA GLN A 246 -8.11 32.59 29.77
C GLN A 246 -7.76 32.92 28.30
N PRO A 247 -8.09 32.04 27.34
CA PRO A 247 -7.93 32.34 25.93
C PRO A 247 -8.95 33.39 25.48
N ASP A 248 -8.56 34.26 24.55
CA ASP A 248 -9.47 35.22 23.90
C ASP A 248 -9.71 34.84 22.44
N PHE A 249 -10.82 34.12 22.23
CA PHE A 249 -11.27 33.72 20.90
C PHE A 249 -12.25 34.72 20.26
N LYS A 250 -12.61 35.83 20.92
CA LYS A 250 -13.66 36.75 20.43
C LYS A 250 -13.31 37.41 19.10
N LYS A 251 -12.02 37.47 18.76
CA LYS A 251 -11.50 38.02 17.50
C LYS A 251 -11.68 37.10 16.29
N PHE A 252 -11.98 35.82 16.49
CA PHE A 252 -12.19 34.86 15.41
C PHE A 252 -13.70 34.73 15.09
N PRO A 253 -14.09 34.76 13.80
CA PRO A 253 -15.50 34.70 13.42
C PRO A 253 -16.07 33.28 13.48
N TRP A 254 -17.35 33.16 13.84
CA TRP A 254 -18.14 31.96 13.59
C TRP A 254 -18.60 31.97 12.13
N LEU A 255 -17.84 31.32 11.26
CA LEU A 255 -18.12 31.26 9.82
C LEU A 255 -19.46 30.51 9.53
N PRO A 256 -20.15 30.81 8.41
CA PRO A 256 -21.41 30.18 8.02
C PRO A 256 -21.34 28.66 7.80
#